data_AF-M9WHL1-F1
#
_entry.id   AF-M9WHL1-F1
#
_cell.length_a   1.000
_cell.length_b   1.000
_cell.length_c   1.000
_cell.angle_alpha   90.00
_cell.angle_beta   90.00
_cell.angle_gamma   90.00
#
_symmetry.space_group_name_H-M   'P 1'
#
loop_
_entity.id
_entity.type
_entity.pdbx_description
1 polymer ?
#
loop_
_entity_poly.entity_id
_entity_poly.type
_entity_poly.pdbx_seq_one_letter_code
_entity_poly.pdbx_strand_id
1 'polypeptide(L)'
;MTNNKSYNSTTNTSDYRDHRQWVVIAQIFGTFFGVLGLIIGIYYLEQIDYNRLQLEQKTWLAIGYAAIAHSLWRAIATAYIIIRFARTSTDDELVANRYVLSALSLNIGGFLTPWLLTSLPNRSTQSTINSKWFLARVFSVLTTVGFAIFLGVLVWQLNRATDGTIANAFNQSNAAKDSLLGFVIVAGVFVVIGLLTIILYFNKNSKERFEGDTFTASIMKFFAYFYIIITTIELIILMIVSIIRMLGNIARTLSRMFNSQGIQAFLIFIFGMLNIFLQVWYVIYLQIMISSTIRGIWRRDGIVSIKYYDKLQEKEDQMAARVAR
;
A
#
# COMPACT_ATOMS: atom_id res chain seq x y z
N MET A 1 4.69 -15.69 54.19
CA MET A 1 6.06 -15.54 53.68
C MET A 1 5.98 -15.27 52.19
N THR A 2 6.45 -14.09 51.83
CA THR A 2 6.49 -13.46 50.50
C THR A 2 7.33 -14.24 49.50
N ASN A 3 6.85 -14.38 48.26
CA ASN A 3 7.75 -14.41 47.11
C ASN A 3 7.17 -13.57 45.98
N ASN A 4 7.39 -12.27 46.12
CA ASN A 4 7.19 -11.26 45.10
C ASN A 4 8.36 -11.41 44.10
N LYS A 5 8.18 -12.19 43.04
CA LYS A 5 9.06 -12.07 41.87
C LYS A 5 8.49 -10.97 40.98
N SER A 6 8.91 -9.74 41.27
CA SER A 6 8.90 -8.64 40.32
C SER A 6 9.67 -9.10 39.08
N TYR A 7 8.95 -9.42 38.01
CA TYR A 7 9.54 -9.53 36.69
C TYR A 7 9.92 -8.11 36.27
N ASN A 8 11.18 -7.74 36.56
CA ASN A 8 11.79 -6.54 36.00
C ASN A 8 11.81 -6.67 34.47
N SER A 9 10.88 -5.96 33.82
CA SER A 9 10.71 -5.85 32.37
C SER A 9 11.74 -4.88 31.74
N THR A 10 13.00 -4.97 32.15
CA THR A 10 14.05 -4.01 31.73
C THR A 10 14.87 -4.43 30.51
N THR A 11 14.44 -5.40 29.70
CA THR A 11 15.24 -5.92 28.57
C THR A 11 14.73 -5.64 27.16
N ASN A 12 13.68 -4.84 26.95
CA ASN A 12 13.10 -4.71 25.59
C ASN A 12 13.05 -3.30 25.00
N THR A 13 13.56 -2.25 25.64
CA THR A 13 13.45 -0.89 25.07
C THR A 13 14.44 -0.59 23.95
N SER A 14 15.58 -1.29 23.85
CA SER A 14 16.54 -1.11 22.74
C SER A 14 16.05 -1.77 21.46
N ASP A 15 15.50 -2.99 21.55
CA ASP A 15 15.11 -3.80 20.38
C ASP A 15 13.99 -3.12 19.56
N TYR A 16 13.00 -2.52 20.22
CA TYR A 16 11.92 -1.80 19.54
C TYR A 16 12.33 -0.44 18.97
N ARG A 17 13.32 0.23 19.57
CA ARG A 17 13.86 1.49 19.04
C ARG A 17 14.54 1.26 17.70
N ASP A 18 15.23 0.14 17.56
CA ASP A 18 15.87 -0.28 16.32
C ASP A 18 14.83 -0.66 15.27
N HIS A 19 13.79 -1.43 15.63
CA HIS A 19 12.70 -1.77 14.70
C HIS A 19 11.98 -0.55 14.12
N ARG A 20 11.75 0.50 14.90
CA ARG A 20 11.17 1.76 14.40
C ARG A 20 12.06 2.47 13.40
N GLN A 21 13.35 2.55 13.69
CA GLN A 21 14.31 3.17 12.78
C GLN A 21 14.36 2.39 11.47
N TRP A 22 14.32 1.06 11.54
CA TRP A 22 14.22 0.21 10.36
C TRP A 22 12.92 0.41 9.57
N VAL A 23 11.77 0.62 10.21
CA VAL A 23 10.51 0.96 9.52
C VAL A 23 10.63 2.28 8.77
N VAL A 24 11.21 3.30 9.41
CA VAL A 24 11.42 4.62 8.79
C VAL A 24 12.39 4.50 7.61
N ILE A 25 13.51 3.80 7.78
CA ILE A 25 14.52 3.59 6.73
C ILE A 25 13.91 2.82 5.55
N ALA A 26 13.26 1.69 5.82
CA ALA A 26 12.59 0.87 4.82
C ALA A 26 11.55 1.67 4.02
N GLN A 27 10.79 2.53 4.70
CA GLN A 27 9.81 3.38 4.04
C GLN A 27 10.45 4.48 3.20
N ILE A 28 11.52 5.12 3.68
CA ILE A 28 12.26 6.14 2.90
C ILE A 28 12.84 5.51 1.64
N PHE A 29 13.52 4.37 1.75
CA PHE A 29 14.08 3.67 0.60
C PHE A 29 12.99 3.21 -0.38
N GLY A 30 11.92 2.58 0.12
CA GLY A 30 10.81 2.11 -0.71
C GLY A 30 10.13 3.25 -1.47
N THR A 31 9.86 4.37 -0.78
CA THR A 31 9.26 5.55 -1.40
C THR A 31 10.22 6.24 -2.36
N PHE A 32 11.52 6.30 -2.08
CA PHE A 32 12.50 6.86 -2.99
C PHE A 32 12.50 6.14 -4.35
N PHE A 33 12.60 4.80 -4.34
CA PHE A 33 12.56 4.02 -5.57
C PHE A 33 11.19 4.07 -6.27
N GLY A 34 10.10 4.08 -5.50
CA GLY A 34 8.75 4.24 -6.06
C GLY A 34 8.56 5.58 -6.75
N VAL A 35 8.97 6.68 -6.11
CA VAL A 35 8.91 8.05 -6.66
C VAL A 35 9.82 8.17 -7.89
N LEU A 36 11.05 7.65 -7.82
CA LEU A 36 11.97 7.65 -8.96
C LEU A 36 11.38 6.92 -10.16
N GLY A 37 10.78 5.74 -9.95
CA GLY A 37 10.11 4.99 -11.00
C GLY A 37 8.95 5.74 -11.64
N LEU A 38 8.15 6.45 -10.84
CA LEU A 38 7.04 7.28 -11.33
C LEU A 38 7.54 8.51 -12.10
N ILE A 39 8.61 9.18 -11.63
CA ILE A 39 9.23 10.31 -12.35
C ILE A 39 9.80 9.85 -13.69
N ILE A 40 10.50 8.72 -13.74
CA ILE A 40 10.98 8.11 -14.98
C ILE A 40 9.79 7.81 -15.92
N GLY A 41 8.68 7.32 -15.37
CA GLY A 41 7.44 7.12 -16.12
C GLY A 41 6.92 8.41 -16.78
N ILE A 42 6.85 9.52 -16.02
CA ILE A 42 6.47 10.84 -16.55
C ILE A 42 7.43 11.28 -17.66
N TYR A 43 8.73 11.12 -17.46
CA TYR A 43 9.76 11.47 -18.44
C TYR A 43 9.57 10.72 -19.77
N TYR A 44 9.31 9.41 -19.73
CA TYR A 44 9.05 8.64 -20.95
C TYR A 44 7.75 9.03 -21.65
N LEU A 45 6.70 9.38 -20.89
CA LEU A 45 5.47 9.88 -21.49
C LEU A 45 5.65 11.25 -22.15
N GLU A 46 6.60 12.06 -21.68
CA GLU A 46 6.86 13.41 -22.23
C GLU A 46 7.59 13.35 -23.57
N GLN A 47 8.35 12.29 -23.82
CA GLN A 47 9.00 12.05 -25.10
C GLN A 47 8.04 11.65 -26.23
N ILE A 48 6.78 11.38 -25.92
CA ILE A 48 5.79 10.98 -26.93
C ILE A 48 5.34 12.23 -27.70
N ASP A 49 5.58 12.23 -29.01
CA ASP A 49 5.16 13.31 -29.91
C ASP A 49 3.64 13.34 -30.07
N TYR A 50 2.99 14.31 -29.42
CA TYR A 50 1.54 14.50 -29.46
C TYR A 50 1.03 14.69 -30.88
N ASN A 51 1.81 15.27 -31.80
CA ASN A 51 1.34 15.57 -33.15
C ASN A 51 1.17 14.33 -34.03
N ARG A 52 1.78 13.21 -33.63
CA ARG A 52 1.67 11.91 -34.33
C ARG A 52 0.52 11.05 -33.82
N LEU A 53 -0.10 11.44 -32.71
CA LEU A 53 -1.13 10.66 -32.04
C LEU A 53 -2.54 11.05 -32.50
N GLN A 54 -3.38 10.06 -32.68
CA GLN A 54 -4.81 10.27 -32.85
C GLN A 54 -5.46 10.77 -31.54
N LEU A 55 -6.62 11.42 -31.63
CA LEU A 55 -7.33 11.99 -30.48
C LEU A 55 -7.58 10.95 -29.36
N GLU A 56 -7.89 9.71 -29.73
CA GLU A 56 -8.06 8.60 -28.80
C GLU A 56 -6.78 8.33 -28.00
N GLN A 57 -5.65 8.22 -28.68
CA GLN A 57 -4.35 7.96 -28.06
C GLN A 57 -3.90 9.12 -27.17
N LYS A 58 -4.15 10.36 -27.61
CA LYS A 58 -3.90 11.56 -26.78
C LYS A 58 -4.74 11.55 -25.50
N THR A 59 -5.99 11.08 -25.58
CA THR A 59 -6.88 10.95 -24.42
C THR A 59 -6.38 9.90 -23.44
N TRP A 60 -5.97 8.72 -23.93
CA TRP A 60 -5.36 7.69 -23.09
C TRP A 60 -4.06 8.15 -22.45
N LEU A 61 -3.24 8.90 -23.18
CA LEU A 61 -2.02 9.49 -22.67
C LEU A 61 -2.32 10.45 -21.50
N ALA A 62 -3.33 11.33 -21.64
CA ALA A 62 -3.76 12.23 -20.59
C ALA A 62 -4.25 11.48 -19.33
N ILE A 63 -5.00 10.40 -19.49
CA ILE A 63 -5.42 9.52 -18.38
C ILE A 63 -4.19 8.88 -17.72
N GLY A 64 -3.21 8.43 -18.51
CA GLY A 64 -1.95 7.87 -18.01
C GLY A 64 -1.17 8.85 -17.14
N TYR A 65 -1.03 10.10 -17.58
CA TYR A 65 -0.41 11.16 -16.76
C TYR A 65 -1.14 11.40 -15.45
N ALA A 66 -2.47 11.51 -15.50
CA ALA A 66 -3.29 11.71 -14.31
C ALA A 66 -3.15 10.54 -13.32
N ALA A 67 -3.12 9.30 -13.82
CA ALA A 67 -2.95 8.10 -13.01
C ALA A 67 -1.55 8.03 -12.35
N ILE A 68 -0.49 8.42 -13.07
CA ILE A 68 0.86 8.48 -12.52
C ILE A 68 0.97 9.58 -11.46
N ALA A 69 0.39 10.76 -11.70
CA ALA A 69 0.38 11.85 -10.73
C ALA A 69 -0.41 11.48 -9.46
N HIS A 70 -1.56 10.83 -9.60
CA HIS A 70 -2.32 10.27 -8.47
C HIS A 70 -1.48 9.26 -7.67
N SER A 71 -0.80 8.35 -8.37
CA SER A 71 0.07 7.33 -7.75
C SER A 71 1.25 7.98 -7.02
N LEU A 72 1.82 9.05 -7.58
CA LEU A 72 2.93 9.80 -6.97
C LEU A 72 2.50 10.48 -5.68
N TRP A 73 1.35 11.17 -5.69
CA TRP A 73 0.77 11.74 -4.47
C TRP A 73 0.54 10.66 -3.41
N ARG A 74 -0.11 9.56 -3.78
CA ARG A 74 -0.41 8.46 -2.85
C ARG A 74 0.87 7.88 -2.25
N ALA A 75 1.93 7.75 -3.04
CA ALA A 75 3.23 7.29 -2.60
C ALA A 75 3.85 8.20 -1.53
N ILE A 76 3.90 9.51 -1.81
CA ILE A 76 4.51 10.51 -0.92
C ILE A 76 3.69 10.67 0.37
N ALA A 77 2.37 10.86 0.23
CA ALA A 77 1.48 11.15 1.36
C ALA A 77 1.45 9.99 2.36
N THR A 78 1.39 8.76 1.88
CA THR A 78 1.37 7.59 2.76
C THR A 78 2.73 7.33 3.41
N ALA A 79 3.84 7.57 2.70
CA ALA A 79 5.17 7.49 3.28
C ALA A 79 5.32 8.47 4.45
N TYR A 80 4.87 9.71 4.25
CA TYR A 80 4.83 10.73 5.29
C TYR A 80 3.98 10.28 6.49
N ILE A 81 2.80 9.70 6.27
CA ILE A 81 1.93 9.20 7.33
C ILE A 81 2.59 8.07 8.12
N ILE A 82 3.22 7.09 7.44
CA ILE A 82 3.91 5.97 8.09
C ILE A 82 5.11 6.49 8.91
N ILE A 83 5.93 7.37 8.35
CA ILE A 83 7.10 7.93 9.05
C ILE A 83 6.66 8.74 10.27
N ARG A 84 5.63 9.57 10.12
CA ARG A 84 5.06 10.34 11.23
C ARG A 84 4.55 9.41 12.31
N PHE A 85 3.75 8.41 11.96
CA PHE A 85 3.19 7.45 12.90
C PHE A 85 4.30 6.68 13.64
N ALA A 86 5.30 6.16 12.92
CA ALA A 86 6.43 5.45 13.53
C ALA A 86 7.26 6.31 14.49
N ARG A 87 7.34 7.64 14.25
CA ARG A 87 8.04 8.59 15.13
C ARG A 87 7.22 9.05 16.32
N THR A 88 5.89 9.11 16.22
CA THR A 88 5.02 9.70 17.26
C THR A 88 4.30 8.69 18.15
N SER A 89 4.07 7.46 17.68
CA SER A 89 3.28 6.46 18.40
C SER A 89 4.10 5.70 19.44
N THR A 90 3.44 5.01 20.39
CA THR A 90 4.12 4.06 21.30
C THR A 90 4.38 2.71 20.61
N ASP A 91 5.23 1.85 21.19
CA ASP A 91 5.59 0.55 20.56
C ASP A 91 4.36 -0.35 20.44
N ASP A 92 3.53 -0.32 21.48
CA ASP A 92 2.27 -1.04 21.56
C ASP A 92 1.26 -0.54 20.52
N GLU A 93 1.22 0.77 20.27
CA GLU A 93 0.40 1.36 19.20
C GLU A 93 0.90 0.99 17.81
N LEU A 94 2.22 0.89 17.62
CA LEU A 94 2.82 0.47 16.35
C LEU A 94 2.49 -0.99 16.05
N VAL A 95 2.65 -1.88 17.04
CA VAL A 95 2.31 -3.30 16.90
C VAL A 95 0.81 -3.49 16.64
N ALA A 96 -0.06 -2.74 17.32
CA ALA A 96 -1.49 -2.86 17.11
C ALA A 96 -1.97 -2.37 15.73
N ASN A 97 -1.31 -1.37 15.16
CA ASN A 97 -1.68 -0.79 13.86
C ASN A 97 -0.85 -1.32 12.68
N ARG A 98 0.03 -2.31 12.91
CA ARG A 98 0.97 -2.82 11.90
C ARG A 98 0.32 -3.29 10.59
N TYR A 99 -0.89 -3.87 10.63
CA TYR A 99 -1.58 -4.31 9.41
C TYR A 99 -2.17 -3.15 8.62
N VAL A 100 -2.65 -2.12 9.30
CA VAL A 100 -3.10 -0.89 8.65
C VAL A 100 -1.91 -0.18 7.98
N LEU A 101 -0.79 -0.08 8.68
CA LEU A 101 0.45 0.49 8.13
C LEU A 101 1.02 -0.36 6.99
N SER A 102 0.94 -1.69 7.10
CA SER A 102 1.31 -2.63 6.04
C SER A 102 0.43 -2.44 4.80
N ALA A 103 -0.88 -2.30 4.96
CA ALA A 103 -1.81 -2.07 3.86
C ALA A 103 -1.54 -0.75 3.13
N LEU A 104 -1.23 0.30 3.91
CA LEU A 104 -0.83 1.59 3.39
C LEU A 104 0.46 1.49 2.57
N SER A 105 1.47 0.77 3.05
CA SER A 105 2.74 0.63 2.35
C SER A 105 2.70 -0.31 1.12
N LEU A 106 1.94 -1.40 1.19
CA LEU A 106 1.75 -2.35 0.08
C LEU A 106 1.13 -1.67 -1.15
N ASN A 107 0.23 -0.71 -0.93
CA ASN A 107 -0.41 0.05 -2.01
C ASN A 107 0.54 0.96 -2.81
N ILE A 108 1.80 1.11 -2.39
CA ILE A 108 2.81 1.98 -3.01
C ILE A 108 3.93 1.16 -3.64
N GLY A 109 3.85 -0.17 -3.55
CA GLY A 109 4.95 -1.05 -3.94
C GLY A 109 6.08 -1.09 -2.91
N GLY A 110 5.84 -0.63 -1.68
CA GLY A 110 6.76 -0.84 -0.57
C GLY A 110 6.78 -2.33 -0.21
N PHE A 111 7.91 -3.01 -0.43
CA PHE A 111 8.09 -4.40 -0.01
C PHE A 111 8.65 -4.50 1.41
N LEU A 112 9.64 -3.65 1.73
CA LEU A 112 10.42 -3.73 2.96
C LEU A 112 9.60 -3.31 4.19
N THR A 113 8.77 -2.28 4.09
CA THR A 113 7.98 -1.81 5.23
C THR A 113 6.89 -2.80 5.64
N PRO A 114 6.10 -3.39 4.73
CA PRO A 114 5.20 -4.49 5.07
C PRO A 114 5.95 -5.68 5.67
N TRP A 115 7.05 -6.10 5.03
CA TRP A 115 7.90 -7.21 5.49
C TRP A 115 8.30 -7.02 6.96
N LEU A 116 8.78 -5.82 7.32
CA LEU A 116 9.20 -5.50 8.67
C LEU A 116 8.01 -5.36 9.64
N LEU A 117 6.89 -4.81 9.20
CA LEU A 117 5.71 -4.61 10.06
C LEU A 117 5.01 -5.93 10.41
N THR A 118 5.03 -6.90 9.51
CA THR A 118 4.44 -8.23 9.76
C THR A 118 5.37 -9.18 10.49
N SER A 119 6.68 -8.90 10.53
CA SER A 119 7.63 -9.65 11.34
C SER A 119 7.62 -9.26 12.82
N LEU A 120 6.99 -8.13 13.19
CA LEU A 120 6.86 -7.69 14.58
C LEU A 120 6.10 -8.74 15.43
N PRO A 121 6.54 -9.00 16.68
CA PRO A 121 5.93 -10.01 17.54
C PRO A 121 4.48 -9.65 17.89
N ASN A 122 3.62 -10.67 18.00
CA ASN A 122 2.24 -10.47 18.43
C ASN A 122 2.22 -10.36 19.95
N ARG A 123 1.93 -9.18 20.47
CA ARG A 123 1.58 -9.02 21.89
C ARG A 123 0.13 -8.59 21.99
N SER A 124 -0.57 -9.07 23.01
CA SER A 124 -1.92 -8.62 23.36
C SER A 124 -1.82 -7.21 23.95
N THR A 125 -1.71 -6.21 23.09
CA THR A 125 -1.64 -4.80 23.49
C THR A 125 -3.01 -4.16 23.29
N GLN A 126 -3.49 -3.43 24.28
CA GLN A 126 -4.66 -2.58 24.11
C GLN A 126 -4.23 -1.32 23.36
N SER A 127 -4.52 -1.26 22.06
CA SER A 127 -4.32 -0.05 21.28
C SER A 127 -5.24 1.04 21.81
N THR A 128 -4.67 2.18 22.16
CA THR A 128 -5.43 3.40 22.45
C THR A 128 -6.16 3.91 21.19
N ILE A 129 -5.76 3.49 19.98
CA ILE A 129 -6.32 3.94 18.70
C ILE A 129 -7.04 2.78 18.00
N ASN A 130 -8.32 2.98 17.68
CA ASN A 130 -9.08 2.06 16.84
C ASN A 130 -8.53 2.09 15.40
N SER A 131 -7.96 0.97 14.96
CA SER A 131 -7.29 0.86 13.65
C SER A 131 -8.21 1.17 12.47
N LYS A 132 -9.52 0.88 12.58
CA LYS A 132 -10.49 1.16 11.52
C LYS A 132 -10.77 2.65 11.38
N TRP A 133 -10.85 3.37 12.50
CA TRP A 133 -11.00 4.82 12.52
C TRP A 133 -9.76 5.51 11.94
N PHE A 134 -8.56 5.06 12.33
CA PHE A 134 -7.30 5.60 11.81
C PHE A 134 -7.18 5.38 10.30
N LEU A 135 -7.49 4.18 9.83
CA LEU A 135 -7.52 3.83 8.41
C LEU A 135 -8.46 4.75 7.63
N ALA A 136 -9.70 4.90 8.08
CA ALA A 136 -10.70 5.74 7.42
C ALA A 136 -10.29 7.22 7.38
N ARG A 137 -9.69 7.73 8.46
CA ARG A 137 -9.19 9.11 8.53
C ARG A 137 -8.01 9.36 7.59
N VAL A 138 -7.13 8.38 7.42
CA VAL A 138 -6.00 8.48 6.48
C VAL A 138 -6.50 8.38 5.04
N PHE A 139 -7.34 7.39 4.74
CA PHE A 139 -7.87 7.20 3.40
C PHE A 139 -8.75 8.34 2.94
N SER A 140 -9.51 9.00 3.82
CA SER A 140 -10.30 10.17 3.42
C SER A 140 -9.43 11.27 2.80
N VAL A 141 -8.29 11.60 3.43
CA VAL A 141 -7.33 12.56 2.87
C VAL A 141 -6.66 12.04 1.60
N LEU A 142 -6.20 10.78 1.61
CA LEU A 142 -5.52 10.20 0.45
C LEU A 142 -6.43 10.17 -0.79
N THR A 143 -7.68 9.77 -0.61
CA THR A 143 -8.70 9.70 -1.66
C THR A 143 -9.10 11.10 -2.13
N THR A 144 -9.46 12.03 -1.25
CA THR A 144 -9.86 13.38 -1.68
C THR A 144 -8.76 14.09 -2.44
N VAL A 145 -7.57 14.19 -1.84
CA VAL A 145 -6.47 14.96 -2.42
C VAL A 145 -5.93 14.23 -3.65
N GLY A 146 -5.86 12.90 -3.60
CA GLY A 146 -5.42 12.09 -4.73
C GLY A 146 -6.32 12.28 -5.94
N PHE A 147 -7.63 12.12 -5.80
CA PHE A 147 -8.55 12.28 -6.93
C PHE A 147 -8.71 13.75 -7.37
N ALA A 148 -8.51 14.72 -6.49
CA ALA A 148 -8.43 16.13 -6.87
C ALA A 148 -7.19 16.40 -7.75
N ILE A 149 -6.02 15.84 -7.38
CA ILE A 149 -4.80 15.91 -8.20
C ILE A 149 -5.01 15.19 -9.54
N PHE A 150 -5.64 14.01 -9.52
CA PHE A 150 -5.98 13.27 -10.74
C PHE A 150 -6.80 14.13 -11.70
N LEU A 151 -7.89 14.74 -11.21
CA LEU A 151 -8.74 15.61 -12.03
C LEU A 151 -8.00 16.86 -12.52
N GLY A 152 -7.20 17.50 -11.67
CA GLY A 152 -6.41 18.68 -12.05
C GLY A 152 -5.40 18.37 -13.16
N VAL A 153 -4.66 17.27 -13.02
CA VAL A 153 -3.69 16.83 -14.04
C VAL A 153 -4.39 16.36 -15.31
N LEU A 154 -5.53 15.67 -15.19
CA LEU A 154 -6.33 15.24 -16.33
C LEU A 154 -6.83 16.45 -17.14
N VAL A 155 -7.39 17.46 -16.48
CA VAL A 155 -7.85 18.70 -17.14
C VAL A 155 -6.68 19.42 -17.82
N TRP A 156 -5.54 19.53 -17.14
CA TRP A 156 -4.34 20.14 -17.70
C TRP A 156 -3.83 19.40 -18.94
N GLN A 157 -3.79 18.07 -18.91
CA GLN A 157 -3.33 17.25 -20.03
C GLN A 157 -4.34 17.17 -21.17
N LEU A 158 -5.64 17.16 -20.88
CA LEU A 158 -6.68 17.23 -21.91
C LEU A 158 -6.64 18.56 -22.66
N ASN A 159 -6.40 19.67 -21.94
CA ASN A 159 -6.22 20.98 -22.56
C ASN A 159 -5.06 20.95 -23.58
N ARG A 160 -3.92 20.34 -23.21
CA ARG A 160 -2.79 20.12 -24.13
C ARG A 160 -3.11 19.15 -25.26
N ALA A 161 -3.91 18.11 -25.01
CA ALA A 161 -4.27 17.10 -26.00
C ALA A 161 -5.22 17.61 -27.08
N THR A 162 -6.07 18.60 -26.77
CA THR A 162 -7.11 19.12 -27.67
C THR A 162 -6.90 20.57 -28.10
N ASP A 163 -5.67 21.05 -28.04
CA ASP A 163 -5.26 22.40 -28.47
C ASP A 163 -6.14 23.50 -27.83
N GLY A 164 -6.44 23.37 -26.54
CA GLY A 164 -7.21 24.36 -25.78
C GLY A 164 -8.71 24.08 -25.65
N THR A 165 -9.28 23.18 -26.46
CA THR A 165 -10.73 22.94 -26.48
C THR A 165 -11.08 21.59 -25.85
N ILE A 166 -11.21 21.54 -24.51
CA ILE A 166 -11.46 20.29 -23.77
C ILE A 166 -12.74 19.56 -24.24
N ALA A 167 -13.75 20.30 -24.70
CA ALA A 167 -15.00 19.74 -25.23
C ALA A 167 -14.75 18.74 -26.38
N ASN A 168 -13.69 18.93 -27.17
CA ASN A 168 -13.34 18.01 -28.25
C ASN A 168 -12.97 16.62 -27.75
N ALA A 169 -12.46 16.49 -26.51
CA ALA A 169 -12.17 15.19 -25.90
C ALA A 169 -13.45 14.39 -25.59
N PHE A 170 -14.60 15.07 -25.45
CA PHE A 170 -15.90 14.45 -25.16
C PHE A 170 -16.81 14.32 -26.40
N ASN A 171 -16.29 14.59 -27.59
CA ASN A 171 -17.03 14.44 -28.83
C ASN A 171 -17.21 12.95 -29.20
N GLN A 172 -18.29 12.62 -29.91
CA GLN A 172 -18.58 11.26 -30.36
C GLN A 172 -17.51 10.70 -31.33
N SER A 173 -16.71 11.56 -31.95
CA SER A 173 -15.57 11.15 -32.77
C SER A 173 -14.40 10.57 -31.98
N ASN A 174 -14.38 10.72 -30.65
CA ASN A 174 -13.36 10.14 -29.79
C ASN A 174 -13.82 8.77 -29.26
N ALA A 175 -13.20 7.68 -29.72
CA ALA A 175 -13.49 6.34 -29.23
C ALA A 175 -13.19 6.16 -27.73
N ALA A 176 -12.30 6.97 -27.16
CA ALA A 176 -11.99 6.94 -25.73
C ALA A 176 -12.98 7.75 -24.86
N LYS A 177 -13.98 8.42 -25.47
CA LYS A 177 -14.93 9.30 -24.76
C LYS A 177 -15.61 8.59 -23.58
N ASP A 178 -16.16 7.41 -23.80
CA ASP A 178 -16.95 6.72 -22.76
C ASP A 178 -16.06 6.28 -21.59
N SER A 179 -14.83 5.86 -21.90
CA SER A 179 -13.82 5.55 -20.87
C SER A 179 -13.42 6.81 -20.11
N LEU A 180 -13.15 7.92 -20.82
CA LEU A 180 -12.81 9.21 -20.21
C LEU A 180 -13.92 9.71 -19.27
N LEU A 181 -15.17 9.65 -19.73
CA LEU A 181 -16.34 10.03 -18.93
C LEU A 181 -16.43 9.16 -17.67
N GLY A 182 -16.24 7.84 -17.81
CA GLY A 182 -16.17 6.92 -16.67
C GLY A 182 -15.12 7.33 -15.64
N PHE A 183 -13.89 7.65 -16.07
CA PHE A 183 -12.82 8.10 -15.17
C PHE A 183 -13.15 9.42 -14.47
N VAL A 184 -13.74 10.39 -15.18
CA VAL A 184 -14.14 11.68 -14.59
C VAL A 184 -15.24 11.49 -13.55
N ILE A 185 -16.26 10.69 -13.85
CA ILE A 185 -17.37 10.40 -12.92
C ILE A 185 -16.83 9.69 -11.67
N VAL A 186 -16.02 8.64 -11.84
CA VAL A 186 -15.43 7.89 -10.72
C VAL A 186 -14.58 8.82 -9.86
N ALA A 187 -13.69 9.60 -10.46
CA ALA A 187 -12.86 10.54 -9.73
C ALA A 187 -13.68 11.60 -8.99
N GLY A 188 -14.71 12.15 -9.62
CA GLY A 188 -15.63 13.11 -9.00
C GLY A 188 -16.36 12.51 -7.78
N VAL A 189 -16.89 11.30 -7.92
CA VAL A 189 -17.56 10.59 -6.82
C VAL A 189 -16.60 10.36 -5.65
N PHE A 190 -15.35 9.96 -5.91
CA PHE A 190 -14.36 9.75 -4.86
C PHE A 190 -13.92 11.04 -4.17
N VAL A 191 -13.86 12.18 -4.88
CA VAL A 191 -13.62 13.49 -4.25
C VAL A 191 -14.75 13.83 -3.29
N VAL A 192 -16.01 13.65 -3.70
CA VAL A 192 -17.19 13.95 -2.86
C VAL A 192 -17.25 13.03 -1.63
N ILE A 193 -17.10 11.72 -1.82
CA ILE A 193 -17.06 10.75 -0.72
C ILE A 193 -15.91 11.07 0.24
N GLY A 194 -14.73 11.40 -0.30
CA GLY A 194 -13.57 11.77 0.49
C GLY A 194 -13.83 13.05 1.31
N LEU A 195 -14.44 14.09 0.71
CA LEU A 195 -14.75 15.33 1.43
C LEU A 195 -15.74 15.10 2.58
N LEU A 196 -16.80 14.31 2.34
CA LEU A 196 -17.75 13.92 3.37
C LEU A 196 -17.07 13.19 4.53
N THR A 197 -16.15 12.27 4.22
CA THR A 197 -15.41 11.53 5.25
C THR A 197 -14.38 12.40 5.97
N ILE A 198 -13.74 13.37 5.32
CA ILE A 198 -12.88 14.36 6.01
C ILE A 198 -13.68 15.11 7.07
N ILE A 199 -14.87 15.62 6.73
CA ILE A 199 -15.73 16.35 7.67
C ILE A 199 -16.08 15.50 8.90
N LEU A 200 -16.37 14.21 8.70
CA LEU A 200 -16.72 13.28 9.77
C LEU A 200 -15.53 12.92 10.67
N TYR A 201 -14.34 12.70 10.09
CA TYR A 201 -13.18 12.13 10.78
C TYR A 201 -12.15 13.16 11.29
N PHE A 202 -12.21 14.42 10.83
CA PHE A 202 -11.31 15.50 11.30
C PHE A 202 -11.89 16.35 12.44
N ASN A 203 -13.09 16.02 12.92
CA ASN A 203 -13.66 16.68 14.11
C ASN A 203 -12.88 16.30 15.39
N LYS A 204 -12.74 17.24 16.34
CA LYS A 204 -11.97 17.05 17.59
C LYS A 204 -12.50 15.87 18.44
N ASN A 205 -13.80 15.59 18.38
CA ASN A 205 -14.43 14.49 19.13
C ASN A 205 -14.75 13.27 18.24
N SER A 206 -14.15 13.17 17.05
CA SER A 206 -14.46 12.11 16.07
C SER A 206 -14.16 10.70 16.58
N LYS A 207 -13.17 10.54 17.46
CA LYS A 207 -12.81 9.24 18.05
C LYS A 207 -13.91 8.73 18.99
N GLU A 208 -14.34 9.57 19.94
CA GLU A 208 -15.43 9.25 20.87
C GLU A 208 -16.76 9.06 20.14
N ARG A 209 -17.03 9.87 19.12
CA ARG A 209 -18.22 9.73 18.28
C ARG A 209 -18.22 8.43 17.46
N PHE A 210 -17.05 7.92 17.08
CA PHE A 210 -16.94 6.65 16.38
C PHE A 210 -17.25 5.44 17.27
N GLU A 211 -16.88 5.55 18.55
CA GLU A 211 -17.08 4.48 19.54
C GLU A 211 -18.50 4.45 20.12
N GLY A 212 -19.24 5.56 20.05
CA GLY A 212 -20.64 5.62 20.47
C GLY A 212 -21.65 4.90 19.55
N ASP A 213 -22.92 4.99 19.95
CA ASP A 213 -24.08 4.36 19.26
C ASP A 213 -25.00 5.39 18.57
N THR A 214 -24.45 6.54 18.19
CA THR A 214 -25.21 7.59 17.49
C THR A 214 -25.35 7.30 15.98
N PHE A 215 -26.33 7.93 15.32
CA PHE A 215 -26.47 7.86 13.86
C PHE A 215 -25.18 8.30 13.13
N THR A 216 -24.49 9.32 13.65
CA THR A 216 -23.18 9.75 13.14
C THR A 216 -22.13 8.65 13.29
N ALA A 217 -22.11 7.92 14.41
CA ALA A 217 -21.22 6.77 14.60
C ALA A 217 -21.46 5.68 13.55
N SER A 218 -22.73 5.38 13.25
CA SER A 218 -23.12 4.41 12.21
C SER A 218 -22.64 4.83 10.82
N ILE A 219 -22.80 6.10 10.45
CA ILE A 219 -22.27 6.64 9.18
C ILE A 219 -20.75 6.53 9.13
N MET A 220 -20.06 6.87 10.21
CA MET A 220 -18.61 6.74 10.26
C MET A 220 -18.19 5.27 10.09
N LYS A 221 -18.80 4.34 10.85
CA LYS A 221 -18.54 2.89 10.73
C LYS A 221 -18.78 2.40 9.30
N PHE A 222 -19.85 2.85 8.63
CA PHE A 222 -20.12 2.53 7.22
C PHE A 222 -18.96 2.93 6.30
N PHE A 223 -18.48 4.17 6.38
CA PHE A 223 -17.35 4.62 5.56
C PHE A 223 -16.03 3.92 5.92
N ALA A 224 -15.81 3.54 7.19
CA ALA A 224 -14.65 2.74 7.56
C ALA A 224 -14.68 1.37 6.90
N TYR A 225 -15.83 0.68 6.90
CA TYR A 225 -15.99 -0.58 6.18
C TYR A 225 -15.86 -0.42 4.66
N PHE A 226 -16.40 0.67 4.09
CA PHE A 226 -16.24 1.00 2.67
C PHE A 226 -14.75 1.08 2.27
N TYR A 227 -13.93 1.82 3.02
CA TYR A 227 -12.49 1.91 2.76
C TYR A 227 -11.74 0.60 2.98
N ILE A 228 -12.13 -0.20 3.98
CA ILE A 228 -11.57 -1.53 4.19
C ILE A 228 -11.85 -2.45 3.00
N ILE A 229 -13.07 -2.42 2.46
CA ILE A 229 -13.46 -3.20 1.27
C ILE A 229 -12.63 -2.77 0.07
N ILE A 230 -12.53 -1.47 -0.20
CA ILE A 230 -11.70 -0.95 -1.30
C ILE A 230 -10.25 -1.41 -1.16
N THR A 231 -9.66 -1.23 0.03
CA THR A 231 -8.27 -1.65 0.31
C THR A 231 -8.10 -3.15 0.08
N THR A 232 -9.08 -3.96 0.47
CA THR A 232 -9.05 -5.41 0.27
C THR A 232 -9.07 -5.77 -1.21
N ILE A 233 -9.90 -5.09 -2.01
CA ILE A 233 -9.97 -5.28 -3.47
C ILE A 233 -8.63 -4.88 -4.11
N GLU A 234 -8.06 -3.74 -3.74
CA GLU A 234 -6.75 -3.29 -4.24
C GLU A 234 -5.65 -4.31 -3.93
N LEU A 235 -5.63 -4.85 -2.70
CA LEU A 235 -4.68 -5.88 -2.28
C LEU A 235 -4.86 -7.19 -3.06
N ILE A 236 -6.10 -7.61 -3.37
CA ILE A 236 -6.37 -8.79 -4.21
C ILE A 236 -5.90 -8.55 -5.66
N ILE A 237 -6.16 -7.36 -6.21
CA ILE A 237 -5.65 -7.00 -7.55
C ILE A 237 -4.13 -7.05 -7.56
N LEU A 238 -3.47 -6.53 -6.51
CA LEU A 238 -2.02 -6.59 -6.38
C LEU A 238 -1.50 -8.04 -6.32
N MET A 239 -2.20 -8.94 -5.63
CA MET A 239 -1.89 -10.38 -5.62
C MET A 239 -1.93 -10.95 -7.04
N ILE A 240 -2.99 -10.67 -7.81
CA ILE A 240 -3.16 -11.16 -9.19
C ILE A 240 -2.08 -10.60 -10.11
N VAL A 241 -1.86 -9.27 -10.07
CA VAL A 241 -0.85 -8.58 -10.90
C VAL A 241 0.55 -9.10 -10.61
N SER A 242 0.88 -9.39 -9.34
CA SER A 242 2.18 -9.95 -8.98
C SER A 242 2.44 -11.32 -9.62
N ILE A 243 1.40 -12.18 -9.70
CA ILE A 243 1.48 -13.50 -10.35
C ILE A 243 1.65 -13.35 -11.86
N ILE A 244 0.83 -12.50 -12.50
CA ILE A 244 0.92 -12.24 -13.94
C ILE A 244 2.31 -11.70 -14.30
N ARG A 245 2.83 -10.74 -13.52
CA ARG A 245 4.17 -10.20 -13.71
C ARG A 245 5.25 -11.25 -13.57
N MET A 246 5.13 -12.16 -12.60
CA MET A 246 6.06 -13.29 -12.45
C MET A 246 6.02 -14.21 -13.68
N LEU A 247 4.83 -14.62 -14.14
CA LEU A 247 4.71 -15.44 -15.35
C LEU A 247 5.33 -14.75 -16.58
N GLY A 248 5.10 -13.45 -16.75
CA GLY A 248 5.73 -12.67 -17.81
C GLY A 248 7.25 -12.57 -17.68
N ASN A 249 7.78 -12.44 -16.47
CA ASN A 249 9.23 -12.45 -16.22
C ASN A 249 9.86 -13.82 -16.50
N ILE A 250 9.19 -14.90 -16.10
CA ILE A 250 9.62 -16.28 -16.38
C ILE A 250 9.62 -16.52 -17.89
N ALA A 251 8.53 -16.17 -18.60
CA ALA A 251 8.43 -16.35 -20.04
C ALA A 251 9.53 -15.58 -20.80
N ARG A 252 9.81 -14.33 -20.41
CA ARG A 252 10.91 -13.53 -20.99
C ARG A 252 12.27 -14.14 -20.72
N THR A 253 12.49 -14.68 -19.52
CA THR A 253 13.77 -15.29 -19.14
C THR A 253 13.99 -16.60 -19.91
N LEU A 254 12.97 -17.46 -19.98
CA LEU A 254 13.01 -18.69 -20.77
C LEU A 254 13.23 -18.42 -22.26
N SER A 255 12.53 -17.43 -22.83
CA SER A 255 12.73 -17.03 -24.22
C SER A 255 14.18 -16.59 -24.50
N ARG A 256 14.79 -15.82 -23.59
CA ARG A 256 16.20 -15.42 -23.71
C ARG A 256 17.16 -16.60 -23.59
N MET A 257 16.86 -17.57 -22.72
CA MET A 257 17.67 -18.78 -22.56
C MET A 257 17.67 -19.64 -23.83
N PHE A 258 16.50 -19.86 -24.46
CA PHE A 258 16.39 -20.68 -25.67
C PHE A 258 17.00 -20.03 -26.92
N ASN A 259 17.09 -18.69 -26.95
CA ASN A 259 17.58 -17.94 -28.10
C ASN A 259 19.09 -17.61 -28.04
N SER A 260 19.80 -18.02 -26.97
CA SER A 260 21.21 -17.69 -26.77
C SER A 260 22.12 -18.87 -27.11
N GLN A 261 23.31 -18.62 -27.68
CA GLN A 261 24.28 -19.66 -28.04
C GLN A 261 25.63 -19.45 -27.32
N GLY A 262 26.39 -20.53 -27.10
CA GLY A 262 27.74 -20.50 -26.52
C GLY A 262 27.79 -20.17 -25.01
N ILE A 263 28.91 -19.59 -24.55
CA ILE A 263 29.14 -19.22 -23.13
C ILE A 263 28.09 -18.22 -22.61
N GLN A 264 27.56 -17.37 -23.49
CA GLN A 264 26.46 -16.45 -23.15
C GLN A 264 25.19 -17.22 -22.76
N ALA A 265 24.90 -18.35 -23.40
CA ALA A 265 23.75 -19.20 -23.04
C ALA A 265 23.90 -19.78 -21.63
N PHE A 266 25.11 -20.20 -21.24
CA PHE A 266 25.39 -20.71 -19.90
C PHE A 266 25.23 -19.63 -18.81
N LEU A 267 25.74 -18.42 -19.06
CA LEU A 267 25.57 -17.29 -18.13
C LEU A 267 24.11 -16.86 -18.02
N ILE A 268 23.40 -16.75 -19.15
CA ILE A 268 21.97 -16.42 -19.19
C ILE A 268 21.14 -17.52 -18.51
N PHE A 269 21.55 -18.78 -18.61
CA PHE A 269 20.93 -19.89 -17.91
C PHE A 269 21.06 -19.75 -16.39
N ILE A 270 22.28 -19.56 -15.86
CA ILE A 270 22.50 -19.44 -14.41
C ILE A 270 21.82 -18.20 -13.84
N PHE A 271 22.04 -17.02 -14.44
CA PHE A 271 21.42 -15.78 -13.97
C PHE A 271 19.91 -15.76 -14.22
N GLY A 272 19.44 -16.41 -15.28
CA GLY A 272 18.02 -16.58 -15.57
C GLY A 272 17.33 -17.43 -14.51
N MET A 273 17.91 -18.58 -14.16
CA MET A 273 17.39 -19.44 -13.09
C MET A 273 17.40 -18.75 -11.73
N LEU A 274 18.46 -18.01 -11.40
CA LEU A 274 18.52 -17.20 -10.17
C LEU A 274 17.43 -16.12 -10.16
N ASN A 275 17.22 -15.43 -11.28
CA ASN A 275 16.17 -14.41 -11.40
C ASN A 275 14.77 -15.02 -11.24
N ILE A 276 14.51 -16.16 -11.89
CA ILE A 276 13.25 -16.90 -11.74
C ILE A 276 13.04 -17.30 -10.27
N PHE A 277 14.07 -17.86 -9.62
CA PHE A 277 14.00 -18.24 -8.20
C PHE A 277 13.69 -17.03 -7.31
N LEU A 278 14.42 -15.93 -7.45
CA LEU A 278 14.20 -14.70 -6.68
C LEU A 278 12.80 -14.12 -6.93
N GLN A 279 12.32 -14.17 -8.18
CA GLN A 279 10.99 -13.70 -8.55
C GLN A 279 9.88 -14.56 -7.93
N VAL A 280 10.02 -15.89 -7.95
CA VAL A 280 9.08 -16.83 -7.32
C VAL A 280 9.06 -16.62 -5.82
N TRP A 281 10.24 -16.53 -5.19
CA TRP A 281 10.38 -16.26 -3.76
C TRP A 281 9.72 -14.93 -3.37
N TYR A 282 9.99 -13.87 -4.13
CA TYR A 282 9.37 -12.55 -3.93
C TYR A 282 7.84 -12.60 -4.03
N VAL A 283 7.29 -13.28 -5.04
CA VAL A 283 5.82 -13.38 -5.19
C VAL A 283 5.21 -14.19 -4.06
N ILE A 284 5.77 -15.35 -3.69
CA ILE A 284 5.29 -16.14 -2.55
C ILE A 284 5.26 -15.28 -1.29
N TYR A 285 6.33 -14.52 -1.04
CA TYR A 285 6.40 -13.63 0.10
C TYR A 285 5.30 -12.55 0.05
N LEU A 286 5.12 -11.88 -1.09
CA LEU A 286 4.02 -10.92 -1.29
C LEU A 286 2.64 -11.54 -1.02
N GLN A 287 2.39 -12.78 -1.46
CA GLN A 287 1.11 -13.46 -1.23
C GLN A 287 0.85 -13.68 0.27
N ILE A 288 1.86 -14.14 1.01
CA ILE A 288 1.77 -14.36 2.46
C ILE A 288 1.52 -13.02 3.19
N MET A 289 2.24 -11.99 2.77
CA MET A 289 2.17 -10.64 3.30
C MET A 289 0.80 -10.00 3.13
N ILE A 290 0.30 -10.02 1.89
CA ILE A 290 -1.00 -9.45 1.55
C ILE A 290 -2.10 -10.24 2.27
N SER A 291 -2.02 -11.57 2.29
CA SER A 291 -2.99 -12.41 3.00
C SER A 291 -3.02 -12.13 4.51
N SER A 292 -1.85 -11.96 5.13
CA SER A 292 -1.73 -11.59 6.54
C SER A 292 -2.30 -10.20 6.80
N THR A 293 -2.07 -9.27 5.88
CA THR A 293 -2.57 -7.90 5.95
C THR A 293 -4.09 -7.84 5.83
N ILE A 294 -4.69 -8.53 4.84
CA ILE A 294 -6.15 -8.63 4.69
C ILE A 294 -6.77 -9.23 5.95
N ARG A 295 -6.26 -10.37 6.42
CA ARG A 295 -6.75 -10.99 7.67
C ARG A 295 -6.63 -10.05 8.85
N GLY A 296 -5.57 -9.25 8.93
CA GLY A 296 -5.35 -8.31 10.03
C GLY A 296 -6.30 -7.12 10.03
N ILE A 297 -6.58 -6.51 8.88
CA ILE A 297 -7.51 -5.37 8.78
C ILE A 297 -8.95 -5.79 9.14
N TRP A 298 -9.35 -7.02 8.80
CA TRP A 298 -10.71 -7.53 9.05
C TRP A 298 -10.95 -8.04 10.47
N ARG A 299 -9.93 -8.21 11.32
CA ARG A 299 -10.15 -8.67 12.71
C ARG A 299 -10.86 -7.61 13.55
N ARG A 300 -11.78 -8.05 14.42
CA ARG A 300 -12.61 -7.18 15.27
C ARG A 300 -11.81 -6.42 16.34
N ASP A 301 -10.67 -6.94 16.78
CA ASP A 301 -9.99 -6.45 17.99
C ASP A 301 -8.50 -6.11 17.84
N GLY A 302 -7.98 -5.89 16.63
CA GLY A 302 -6.57 -5.46 16.43
C GLY A 302 -5.49 -6.49 16.84
N ILE A 303 -5.87 -7.61 17.45
CA ILE A 303 -4.94 -8.69 17.85
C ILE A 303 -4.90 -9.75 16.75
N VAL A 304 -3.86 -9.71 15.92
CA VAL A 304 -3.50 -10.86 15.08
C VAL A 304 -2.42 -11.64 15.79
N SER A 305 -2.73 -12.84 16.26
CA SER A 305 -1.73 -13.88 16.46
C SER A 305 -1.35 -14.46 15.09
N ILE A 306 -0.22 -14.02 14.54
CA ILE A 306 0.51 -14.78 13.54
C ILE A 306 1.15 -15.97 14.28
N LYS A 307 0.55 -17.17 14.15
CA LYS A 307 0.99 -18.44 14.76
C LYS A 307 2.43 -18.90 14.43
N TYR A 308 3.24 -18.09 13.73
CA TYR A 308 4.59 -18.49 13.29
C TYR A 308 5.66 -18.34 14.37
N TYR A 309 5.51 -17.39 15.31
CA TYR A 309 6.44 -17.24 16.43
C TYR A 309 6.02 -18.00 17.68
N ASP A 310 4.72 -18.27 17.87
CA ASP A 310 4.26 -19.05 19.02
C ASP A 310 4.93 -20.43 19.06
N LYS A 311 5.11 -21.11 17.92
CA LYS A 311 5.77 -22.44 17.87
C LYS A 311 7.28 -22.42 18.12
N LEU A 312 7.95 -21.30 17.85
CA LEU A 312 9.39 -21.15 18.10
C LEU A 312 9.62 -20.77 19.57
N GLN A 313 8.81 -19.84 20.08
CA GLN A 313 8.85 -19.43 21.47
C GLN A 313 8.39 -20.56 22.41
N GLU A 314 7.36 -21.32 22.03
CA GLU A 314 6.92 -22.52 22.74
C GLU A 314 7.99 -23.63 22.69
N LYS A 315 8.80 -23.70 21.62
CA LYS A 315 9.97 -24.60 21.56
C LYS A 315 11.13 -24.12 22.43
N GLU A 316 11.40 -22.81 22.47
CA GLU A 316 12.42 -22.21 23.32
C GLU A 316 12.05 -22.34 24.80
N ASP A 317 10.80 -22.10 25.16
CA ASP A 317 10.27 -22.29 26.50
C ASP A 317 10.30 -23.77 26.92
N GLN A 318 9.98 -24.69 26.01
CA GLN A 318 10.14 -26.13 26.23
C GLN A 318 11.61 -26.55 26.38
N MET A 319 12.52 -25.94 25.62
CA MET A 319 13.96 -26.22 25.76
C MET A 319 14.52 -25.64 27.06
N ALA A 320 14.14 -24.42 27.44
CA ALA A 320 14.52 -23.81 28.71
C ALA A 320 13.98 -24.62 29.91
N ALA A 321 12.73 -25.11 29.84
CA ALA A 321 12.14 -25.97 30.85
C ALA A 321 12.80 -27.35 30.95
N ARG A 322 13.41 -27.85 29.87
CA ARG A 322 14.19 -29.10 29.87
C ARG A 322 15.61 -28.92 30.40
N VAL A 323 16.23 -27.76 30.20
CA VAL A 323 17.56 -27.44 30.75
C VAL A 323 17.49 -27.11 32.24
N ALA A 324 16.34 -26.67 32.74
CA ALA A 324 16.10 -26.40 34.16
C ALA A 324 15.69 -27.62 35.00
N ARG A 325 15.56 -28.82 34.40
CA ARG A 325 15.35 -30.09 35.09
C ARG A 325 16.63 -30.92 35.06
#